data_AF-Q5BRL9-F1
#
_entry.id   AF-Q5BRL9-F1
#
_cell.length_a   1.000
_cell.length_b   1.000
_cell.length_c   1.000
_cell.angle_alpha   90.00
_cell.angle_beta   90.00
_cell.angle_gamma   90.00
#
_symmetry.space_group_name_H-M   'P 1'
#
loop_
_entity.id
_entity.type
_entity.pdbx_description
1 polymer ?
#
loop_
_entity_poly.entity_id
_entity_poly.type
_entity_poly.pdbx_seq_one_letter_code
_entity_poly.pdbx_strand_id
1 'polypeptide(L)'
;HLAGRPYHISALYVVDLTRFRRLAAGDRLRGQYHGLSQDPNSLSNLDQDLPNNMIHQVPIKSLPQEWLWCETWCSDESLARAKTIDLCNNPRTKEPKLTAAMRIAPEWVDYDREIKKLWKRVYPSTLLPTSERIASGSVSST
;
A
#
# COMPACT_ATOMS: atom_id res chain seq x y z
N HIS A 1 -21.90 13.47 3.08
CA HIS A 1 -20.56 13.61 2.49
C HIS A 1 -20.47 13.03 1.07
N LEU A 2 -20.57 11.71 0.87
CA LEU A 2 -20.29 11.10 -0.46
C LEU A 2 -21.42 11.21 -1.50
N ALA A 3 -22.67 11.47 -1.09
CA ALA A 3 -23.82 11.66 -2.00
C ALA A 3 -23.97 10.54 -3.07
N GLY A 4 -23.87 9.28 -2.64
CA GLY A 4 -23.99 8.11 -3.51
C GLY A 4 -22.72 7.76 -4.31
N ARG A 5 -21.64 8.54 -4.20
CA ARG A 5 -20.35 8.19 -4.80
C ARG A 5 -19.63 7.10 -4.00
N PRO A 6 -18.85 6.22 -4.65
CA PRO A 6 -18.02 5.24 -3.96
C PRO A 6 -17.00 5.90 -3.05
N TYR A 7 -16.58 5.17 -2.02
CA TYR A 7 -15.41 5.49 -1.23
C TYR A 7 -14.20 4.76 -1.85
N HIS A 8 -13.21 5.52 -2.33
CA HIS A 8 -12.05 4.99 -3.05
C HIS A 8 -10.88 4.67 -2.11
N ILE A 9 -10.12 3.63 -2.45
CA ILE A 9 -8.95 3.16 -1.68
C ILE A 9 -7.66 3.78 -2.24
N SER A 10 -6.76 4.26 -1.37
CA SER A 10 -5.51 4.94 -1.77
C SER A 10 -4.36 4.00 -2.16
N ALA A 11 -4.51 2.68 -1.97
CA ALA A 11 -3.47 1.69 -2.25
C ALA A 11 -3.06 1.61 -3.74
N LEU A 12 -4.00 1.88 -4.67
CA LEU A 12 -3.74 1.88 -6.10
C LEU A 12 -4.56 2.97 -6.80
N TYR A 13 -3.90 3.85 -7.56
CA TYR A 13 -4.56 4.88 -8.35
C TYR A 13 -3.70 5.32 -9.54
N VAL A 14 -4.34 6.00 -10.49
CA VAL A 14 -3.68 6.59 -11.67
C VAL A 14 -3.90 8.09 -11.66
N VAL A 15 -2.84 8.86 -11.93
CA VAL A 15 -2.92 10.31 -12.07
C VAL A 15 -2.58 10.71 -13.49
N ASP A 16 -3.56 11.24 -14.22
CA ASP A 16 -3.29 12.00 -15.45
C ASP A 16 -2.68 13.35 -15.05
N LEU A 17 -1.35 13.41 -15.02
CA LEU A 17 -0.62 14.60 -14.58
C LEU A 17 -0.92 15.84 -15.45
N THR A 18 -1.16 15.67 -16.74
CA THR A 18 -1.48 16.78 -17.64
C THR A 18 -2.84 17.36 -17.30
N ARG A 19 -3.85 16.51 -17.13
CA ARG A 19 -5.19 16.96 -16.71
C ARG A 19 -5.21 17.49 -15.27
N PHE A 20 -4.48 16.84 -14.36
CA PHE A 20 -4.35 17.24 -12.96
C PHE A 20 -3.81 18.66 -12.82
N ARG A 21 -2.75 18.99 -13.57
CA ARG A 21 -2.19 20.35 -13.65
C ARG A 21 -3.18 21.35 -14.27
N ARG A 22 -3.82 20.99 -15.39
CA ARG A 22 -4.82 21.85 -16.07
C ARG A 22 -6.01 22.23 -15.16
N LEU A 23 -6.37 21.35 -14.22
CA LEU A 23 -7.46 21.59 -13.28
C LEU A 23 -7.03 22.29 -11.97
N ALA A 24 -5.74 22.58 -11.80
CA ALA A 24 -5.16 23.04 -10.53
C ALA A 24 -5.56 22.14 -9.34
N ALA A 25 -5.72 20.83 -9.58
CA ALA A 25 -6.24 19.91 -8.57
C ALA A 25 -5.34 19.83 -7.33
N GLY A 26 -4.02 19.91 -7.52
CA GLY A 26 -3.06 19.93 -6.42
C GLY A 26 -3.20 21.15 -5.50
N ASP A 27 -3.45 22.34 -6.04
CA ASP A 27 -3.67 23.54 -5.24
C ASP A 27 -4.97 23.44 -4.43
N ARG A 28 -6.04 22.90 -5.03
CA ARG A 28 -7.31 22.66 -4.34
C ARG A 28 -7.15 21.66 -3.19
N LEU A 29 -6.45 20.55 -3.43
CA LEU A 29 -6.18 19.55 -2.41
C LEU A 29 -5.36 20.13 -1.25
N ARG A 30 -4.31 20.91 -1.54
CA ARG A 30 -3.51 21.59 -0.51
C ARG A 30 -4.32 22.61 0.29
N GLY A 31 -5.14 23.42 -0.38
CA GLY A 31 -6.00 24.39 0.27
C GLY A 31 -7.01 23.73 1.23
N GLN A 32 -7.64 22.65 0.77
CA GLN A 32 -8.56 21.87 1.59
C GLN A 32 -7.85 21.22 2.79
N TYR A 33 -6.69 20.61 2.55
CA TYR A 33 -5.87 20.03 3.61
C TYR A 33 -5.52 21.08 4.67
N HIS A 34 -5.09 22.27 4.27
CA HIS A 34 -4.73 23.34 5.20
C HIS A 34 -5.90 23.71 6.13
N GLY A 35 -7.12 23.82 5.58
CA GLY A 35 -8.32 24.08 6.38
C GLY A 35 -8.68 22.95 7.34
N LEU A 36 -8.61 21.69 6.90
CA LEU A 36 -8.97 20.53 7.72
C LEU A 36 -7.93 20.23 8.79
N SER A 37 -6.64 20.39 8.47
CA SER A 37 -5.50 20.03 9.33
C SER A 37 -5.42 20.78 10.67
N GLN A 38 -6.25 21.81 10.86
CA GLN A 38 -6.37 22.52 12.14
C GLN A 38 -6.97 21.65 13.25
N ASP A 39 -7.87 20.72 12.90
CA ASP A 39 -8.40 19.72 13.83
C ASP A 39 -7.67 18.38 13.61
N PRO A 40 -6.95 17.85 14.61
CA PRO A 40 -6.23 16.58 14.51
C PRO A 40 -7.15 15.37 14.27
N ASN A 41 -8.46 15.49 14.51
CA ASN A 41 -9.43 14.41 14.30
C ASN A 41 -10.12 14.45 12.93
N SER A 42 -9.78 15.42 12.07
CA SER A 42 -10.47 15.66 10.80
C SER A 42 -10.15 14.64 9.70
N LEU A 43 -8.93 14.10 9.69
CA LEU A 43 -8.40 13.24 8.63
C LEU A 43 -7.72 12.02 9.27
N SER A 44 -8.44 10.89 9.32
CA SER A 44 -7.92 9.66 9.94
C SER A 44 -6.82 9.03 9.08
N ASN A 45 -7.03 9.01 7.75
CA ASN A 45 -6.06 8.54 6.77
C ASN A 45 -5.96 9.58 5.66
N LEU A 46 -5.05 10.55 5.78
CA LEU A 46 -4.92 11.71 4.90
C LEU A 46 -4.96 11.34 3.39
N ASP A 47 -4.21 10.33 3.01
CA ASP A 47 -4.04 9.87 1.64
C ASP A 47 -5.33 9.32 1.01
N GLN A 48 -6.25 8.82 1.83
CA GLN A 48 -7.54 8.29 1.40
C GLN A 48 -8.69 9.27 1.64
N ASP A 49 -8.73 9.89 2.82
CA ASP A 49 -9.81 10.76 3.25
C ASP A 49 -9.83 12.07 2.48
N LEU A 50 -8.67 12.66 2.16
CA LEU A 50 -8.65 13.94 1.44
C LEU A 50 -9.19 13.82 0.01
N PRO A 51 -8.79 12.85 -0.83
CA PRO A 51 -9.41 12.64 -2.14
C PRO A 51 -10.91 12.34 -2.06
N ASN A 52 -11.34 11.48 -1.11
CA ASN A 52 -12.75 11.17 -0.89
C ASN A 52 -13.53 12.39 -0.35
N ASN A 53 -12.89 13.27 0.42
CA ASN A 53 -13.43 14.55 0.86
C ASN A 53 -13.70 15.48 -0.31
N MET A 54 -12.77 15.50 -1.25
CA MET A 54 -12.76 16.40 -2.40
C MET A 54 -13.41 15.81 -3.66
N ILE A 55 -14.11 14.68 -3.56
CA ILE A 55 -14.62 13.92 -4.71
C ILE A 55 -15.55 14.73 -5.64
N HIS A 56 -16.20 15.78 -5.12
CA HIS A 56 -17.08 16.66 -5.90
C HIS A 56 -16.32 17.81 -6.58
N GLN A 57 -15.19 18.25 -6.01
CA GLN A 57 -14.35 19.35 -6.50
C GLN A 57 -13.19 18.88 -7.38
N VAL A 58 -12.70 17.67 -7.13
CA VAL A 58 -11.63 16.98 -7.86
C VAL A 58 -12.20 15.64 -8.33
N PRO A 59 -12.59 15.52 -9.61
CA PRO A 59 -13.25 14.34 -10.12
C PRO A 59 -12.39 13.07 -10.00
N ILE A 60 -12.97 12.00 -9.48
CA ILE A 60 -12.37 10.66 -9.42
C ILE A 60 -13.10 9.74 -10.40
N LYS A 61 -12.34 9.07 -11.26
CA LYS A 61 -12.85 7.97 -12.08
C LYS A 61 -12.59 6.65 -11.36
N SER A 62 -13.64 5.86 -11.13
CA SER A 62 -13.50 4.54 -10.54
C SER A 62 -12.83 3.57 -11.52
N LEU A 63 -11.80 2.87 -11.06
CA LEU A 63 -11.26 1.71 -11.75
C LEU A 63 -12.19 0.50 -11.54
N PRO A 64 -12.23 -0.47 -12.49
CA PRO A 64 -12.90 -1.75 -12.28
C PRO A 64 -12.39 -2.48 -11.02
N GLN A 65 -13.28 -3.18 -10.31
CA GLN A 65 -12.98 -3.85 -9.03
C GLN A 65 -11.79 -4.83 -9.12
N GLU A 66 -11.61 -5.50 -10.26
CA GLU A 66 -10.50 -6.44 -10.49
C GLU A 66 -9.10 -5.81 -10.39
N TRP A 67 -8.98 -4.48 -10.41
CA TRP A 67 -7.70 -3.81 -10.22
C TRP A 67 -7.17 -3.90 -8.80
N LEU A 68 -8.02 -4.07 -7.80
CA LEU A 68 -7.60 -4.11 -6.39
C LEU A 68 -8.41 -5.17 -5.64
N TRP A 69 -7.71 -6.20 -5.19
CA TRP A 69 -8.26 -7.24 -4.33
C TRP A 69 -7.63 -7.15 -2.94
N CYS A 70 -8.41 -7.40 -1.90
CA CYS A 70 -7.89 -7.60 -0.55
C CYS A 70 -8.76 -8.61 0.21
N GLU A 71 -8.12 -9.48 0.98
CA GLU A 71 -8.78 -10.64 1.60
C GLU A 71 -9.91 -10.27 2.55
N THR A 72 -9.79 -9.13 3.24
CA THR A 72 -10.77 -8.76 4.26
C THR A 72 -12.10 -8.30 3.67
N TRP A 73 -12.09 -7.75 2.45
CA TRP A 73 -13.26 -7.05 1.88
C TRP A 73 -13.70 -7.61 0.52
N CYS A 74 -12.90 -8.47 -0.10
CA CYS A 74 -13.22 -9.13 -1.36
C CYS A 74 -13.47 -10.63 -1.12
N SER A 75 -14.27 -11.26 -1.98
CA SER A 75 -14.49 -12.70 -1.89
C SER A 75 -13.30 -13.48 -2.46
N ASP A 76 -13.09 -14.71 -1.97
CA ASP A 76 -12.00 -15.59 -2.43
C ASP A 76 -12.13 -15.91 -3.92
N GLU A 77 -13.36 -16.07 -4.45
CA GLU A 77 -13.59 -16.33 -5.86
C GLU A 77 -13.12 -15.17 -6.75
N SER A 78 -13.18 -13.94 -6.24
CA SER A 78 -12.75 -12.76 -6.99
C SER A 78 -11.22 -12.63 -7.09
N LEU A 79 -10.46 -13.39 -6.28
CA LEU A 79 -8.99 -13.41 -6.36
C LEU A 79 -8.50 -13.91 -7.72
N ALA A 80 -9.19 -14.87 -8.33
CA ALA A 80 -8.83 -15.42 -9.64
C ALA A 80 -8.84 -14.38 -10.78
N ARG A 81 -9.53 -13.25 -10.58
CA ARG A 81 -9.63 -12.13 -11.55
C ARG A 81 -8.77 -10.93 -11.13
N ALA A 82 -8.14 -10.97 -9.97
CA ALA A 82 -7.40 -9.85 -9.41
C ALA A 82 -6.16 -9.52 -10.25
N LYS A 83 -5.93 -8.23 -10.49
CA LYS A 83 -4.73 -7.71 -11.18
C LYS A 83 -3.68 -7.25 -10.19
N THR A 84 -4.10 -6.81 -9.01
CA THR A 84 -3.20 -6.50 -7.88
C THR A 84 -3.86 -6.91 -6.57
N ILE A 85 -3.04 -7.21 -5.56
CA ILE A 85 -3.46 -7.59 -4.22
C ILE A 85 -2.89 -6.59 -3.23
N ASP A 86 -3.75 -5.96 -2.43
CA ASP A 86 -3.34 -5.23 -1.24
C ASP A 86 -3.43 -6.13 -0.01
N LEU A 87 -2.32 -6.21 0.73
CA LEU A 87 -2.26 -6.87 2.03
C LEU A 87 -2.80 -5.91 3.11
N CYS A 88 -4.11 -5.67 3.04
CA CYS A 88 -4.82 -4.78 3.94
C CYS A 88 -4.82 -5.31 5.37
N ASN A 89 -4.99 -4.42 6.34
CA ASN A 89 -5.12 -4.83 7.74
C ASN A 89 -6.47 -5.52 7.97
N ASN A 90 -6.47 -6.62 8.72
CA ASN A 90 -7.69 -7.30 9.14
C ASN A 90 -8.15 -6.72 10.50
N PRO A 91 -9.40 -6.23 10.65
CA PRO A 91 -9.88 -5.70 11.92
C PRO A 91 -10.20 -6.80 12.95
N ARG A 92 -10.32 -8.07 12.53
CA ARG A 92 -10.68 -9.21 13.39
C ARG A 92 -9.47 -10.04 13.82
N THR A 93 -8.37 -10.00 13.07
CA THR A 93 -7.17 -10.79 13.33
C THR A 93 -5.91 -9.91 13.31
N LYS A 94 -4.82 -10.38 13.92
CA LYS A 94 -3.52 -9.69 13.90
C LYS A 94 -2.47 -10.52 13.17
N GLU A 95 -2.86 -11.21 12.09
CA GLU A 95 -1.91 -11.96 11.26
C GLU A 95 -0.81 -11.01 10.73
N PRO A 96 0.49 -11.34 10.92
CA PRO A 96 1.57 -10.54 10.36
C PRO A 96 1.54 -10.53 8.83
N LYS A 97 1.86 -9.37 8.22
CA LYS A 97 1.85 -9.21 6.75
C LYS A 97 2.72 -10.22 6.01
N LEU A 98 3.85 -10.64 6.57
CA LEU A 98 4.73 -11.65 5.96
C LEU A 98 4.03 -13.02 5.87
N THR A 99 3.33 -13.41 6.93
CA THR A 99 2.55 -14.66 6.96
C THR A 99 1.43 -14.61 5.92
N ALA A 100 0.68 -13.50 5.89
CA ALA A 100 -0.38 -13.28 4.92
C ALA A 100 0.16 -13.30 3.47
N ALA A 101 1.30 -12.65 3.20
CA ALA A 101 1.92 -12.61 1.87
C ALA A 101 2.21 -14.02 1.33
N MET A 102 2.87 -14.87 2.13
CA MET A 102 3.21 -16.25 1.74
C MET A 102 1.97 -17.13 1.53
N ARG A 103 0.87 -16.85 2.24
CA ARG A 103 -0.38 -17.62 2.16
C ARG A 103 -1.27 -17.18 0.99
N ILE A 104 -1.40 -15.87 0.78
CA ILE A 104 -2.30 -15.26 -0.22
C ILE A 104 -1.67 -15.26 -1.61
N ALA A 105 -0.37 -14.99 -1.71
CA ALA A 105 0.38 -14.95 -2.96
C ALA A 105 1.56 -15.93 -2.88
N PRO A 106 1.36 -17.23 -3.20
CA PRO A 106 2.40 -18.25 -3.07
C PRO A 106 3.70 -17.92 -3.81
N GLU A 107 3.62 -17.17 -4.91
CA GLU A 107 4.77 -16.68 -5.69
C GLU A 107 5.67 -15.70 -4.94
N TRP A 108 5.19 -15.10 -3.84
CA TRP A 108 5.97 -14.17 -3.01
C TRP A 108 7.27 -14.80 -2.51
N VAL A 109 7.23 -16.09 -2.16
CA VAL A 109 8.40 -16.86 -1.67
C VAL A 109 9.49 -16.92 -2.73
N ASP A 110 9.12 -16.98 -4.01
CA ASP A 110 10.08 -17.07 -5.10
C ASP A 110 10.72 -15.71 -5.39
N TYR A 111 9.94 -14.62 -5.38
CA TYR A 111 10.47 -13.25 -5.50
C TYR A 111 11.42 -12.91 -4.35
N ASP A 112 11.05 -13.21 -3.11
CA ASP A 112 11.92 -13.00 -1.95
C ASP A 112 13.24 -13.79 -2.08
N ARG A 113 13.17 -15.04 -2.57
CA ARG A 113 14.37 -15.85 -2.84
C ARG A 113 15.25 -15.24 -3.92
N GLU A 114 14.67 -14.70 -5.00
CA GLU A 114 15.40 -14.03 -6.07
C GLU A 114 16.15 -12.80 -5.55
N ILE A 115 15.48 -11.94 -4.80
CA ILE A 115 16.09 -10.75 -4.19
C ILE A 115 17.20 -11.13 -3.22
N LYS A 116 17.01 -12.17 -2.39
CA LYS A 116 18.06 -12.68 -1.48
C LYS A 116 19.28 -13.21 -2.22
N LYS A 117 19.10 -13.88 -3.37
CA LYS A 117 20.21 -14.32 -4.22
C LYS A 117 20.96 -13.13 -4.82
N LEU A 118 20.22 -12.15 -5.33
CA LEU A 118 20.80 -10.90 -5.85
C LEU A 118 21.61 -10.17 -4.77
N TRP A 119 21.05 -10.04 -3.58
CA TRP A 119 21.70 -9.40 -2.43
C TRP A 119 23.05 -10.05 -2.12
N LYS A 120 23.11 -11.39 -2.02
CA LYS A 120 24.36 -12.13 -1.77
C LYS A 120 25.39 -11.94 -2.88
N ARG A 121 24.95 -11.76 -4.12
CA ARG A 121 25.84 -11.51 -5.27
C ARG A 121 26.44 -10.11 -5.24
N VAL A 122 25.65 -9.09 -4.87
CA VAL A 122 26.09 -7.68 -4.81
C VAL A 122 26.88 -7.38 -3.54
N TYR A 123 26.53 -8.03 -2.43
CA TYR A 123 27.21 -7.88 -1.14
C TYR A 123 27.80 -9.22 -0.66
N PRO A 124 28.90 -9.71 -1.28
CA PRO A 124 29.61 -10.87 -0.78
C PRO A 124 30.11 -10.60 0.64
N SER A 125 29.96 -11.59 1.53
CA SER A 125 30.35 -11.53 2.96
C SER A 125 31.84 -11.22 3.21
N THR A 126 32.65 -11.14 2.15
CA THR A 126 34.08 -10.79 2.17
C THR A 126 34.34 -9.28 2.17
N LEU A 127 33.34 -8.42 1.95
CA LEU A 127 33.48 -6.95 1.96
C LEU A 127 32.96 -6.28 3.24
N LEU A 128 32.41 -7.03 4.19
CA LEU A 128 32.01 -6.49 5.49
C LEU A 128 33.25 -6.33 6.39
N PRO A 129 33.51 -5.12 6.94
CA PRO A 129 34.53 -4.94 7.97
C PRO A 129 34.29 -5.89 9.14
N THR A 130 35.37 -6.40 9.71
CA THR A 130 35.41 -7.44 10.75
C THR A 130 34.49 -7.17 11.96
N SER A 131 34.08 -5.92 12.20
CA SER A 131 33.20 -5.53 13.30
C SER A 131 31.76 -6.07 13.19
N GLU A 132 31.28 -6.41 12.00
CA GLU A 132 29.91 -6.93 11.82
C GLU A 132 29.79 -8.46 11.85
N ARG A 133 30.91 -9.19 11.86
CA ARG A 133 30.90 -10.67 11.94
C ARG A 133 30.40 -11.20 13.29
N ILE A 134 30.40 -10.37 14.34
CA ILE A 134 30.03 -10.79 15.69
C ILE A 134 28.49 -10.84 15.85
N ALA A 135 27.73 -10.06 15.08
CA ALA A 135 26.27 -9.98 15.25
C ALA A 135 25.50 -11.19 14.68
N SER A 136 26.11 -12.00 13.81
CA SER A 136 25.47 -13.18 13.21
C SER A 136 25.71 -14.48 13.98
N GLY A 137 26.39 -14.43 15.12
CA GLY A 137 26.92 -15.60 15.82
C GLY A 137 26.41 -15.81 17.24
N SER A 138 25.13 -15.59 17.54
CA SER A 138 24.56 -16.05 18.82
C SER A 138 23.04 -16.18 18.79
N VAL A 139 22.55 -17.26 18.18
CA VAL A 139 21.35 -17.95 18.69
C VAL A 139 21.66 -19.44 18.62
N SER A 140 22.41 -19.92 19.61
CA SER A 140 22.47 -21.35 19.94
C SER A 140 21.51 -21.61 21.09
N SER A 141 20.61 -22.53 20.83
CA SER A 141 19.64 -23.17 21.69
C SER A 141 20.19 -23.65 23.05
N THR A 142 19.50 -23.25 24.12
CA THR A 142 19.20 -24.06 25.31
C THR A 142 17.81 -23.69 25.79
#